data_AF-A0A5C7UMX6-F1
#
_entry.id   AF-A0A5C7UMX6-F1
#
_cell.length_a   1.000
_cell.length_b   1.000
_cell.length_c   1.000
_cell.angle_alpha   90.00
_cell.angle_beta   90.00
_cell.angle_gamma   90.00
#
_symmetry.space_group_name_H-M   'P 1'
#
loop_
_entity.id
_entity.type
_entity.pdbx_description
1 polymer ?
#
loop_
_entity_poly.entity_id
_entity_poly.type
_entity_poly.pdbx_seq_one_letter_code
_entity_poly.pdbx_strand_id
1 'polypeptide(L)'
;MKKTLLTAICLFIYTFFEILAVFLDVMFLMASFTVPTFVGFLLKPWAGDVIAVIGVVIGVALFGVTFVNRKCVQAYLQTKLRAKSESMIESVRTKPYFLD
;
A
#
# COMPACT_ATOMS: atom_id res chain seq x y z
N MET A 1 -11.41 3.92 33.09
CA MET A 1 -11.65 3.03 31.91
C MET A 1 -11.66 3.80 30.58
N LYS A 2 -12.30 4.98 30.47
CA LYS A 2 -12.33 5.78 29.23
C LYS A 2 -10.95 6.13 28.65
N LYS A 3 -9.96 6.51 29.49
CA LYS A 3 -8.57 6.73 29.06
C LYS A 3 -7.92 5.48 28.46
N THR A 4 -8.07 4.33 29.10
CA THR A 4 -7.53 3.05 28.61
C THR A 4 -8.16 2.66 27.26
N LEU A 5 -9.47 2.89 27.11
CA LEU A 5 -10.20 2.67 25.86
C LEU A 5 -9.70 3.62 24.75
N LEU A 6 -9.48 4.90 25.07
CA LEU A 6 -8.94 5.87 24.12
C LEU A 6 -7.52 5.48 23.66
N THR A 7 -6.65 5.08 24.58
CA THR A 7 -5.29 4.59 24.25
C THR A 7 -5.35 3.37 23.34
N ALA A 8 -6.24 2.41 23.63
CA ALA A 8 -6.42 1.22 22.79
C ALA A 8 -6.89 1.58 21.38
N ILE A 9 -7.83 2.51 21.23
CA ILE A 9 -8.32 2.97 19.92
C ILE A 9 -7.23 3.70 19.14
N CYS A 10 -6.48 4.59 19.78
CA CYS A 10 -5.36 5.29 19.13
C CYS A 10 -4.29 4.31 18.64
N LEU A 11 -3.95 3.32 19.47
CA LEU A 11 -2.96 2.30 19.12
C LEU A 11 -3.46 1.43 17.97
N PHE A 12 -4.74 1.03 17.99
CA PHE A 12 -5.37 0.29 16.91
C PHE A 12 -5.34 1.06 15.58
N ILE A 13 -5.71 2.35 15.60
CA ILE A 13 -5.68 3.20 14.40
C ILE A 13 -4.25 3.29 13.85
N TYR A 14 -3.26 3.53 14.71
CA TYR A 14 -1.87 3.64 14.30
C TYR A 14 -1.37 2.32 13.66
N THR A 15 -1.55 1.20 14.35
CA THR A 15 -1.12 -0.12 13.85
C THR A 15 -1.86 -0.51 12.56
N PHE A 16 -3.15 -0.18 12.44
CA PHE A 16 -3.90 -0.43 11.21
C PHE A 16 -3.29 0.31 10.01
N PHE A 17 -2.94 1.59 10.17
CA PHE A 17 -2.32 2.37 9.11
C PHE A 17 -0.92 1.88 8.75
N GLU A 18 -0.16 1.38 9.73
CA GLU A 18 1.15 0.77 9.48
C GLU A 18 1.04 -0.52 8.67
N ILE A 19 0.10 -1.40 9.02
CA ILE A 19 -0.20 -2.63 8.26
C ILE A 19 -0.69 -2.26 6.86
N LEU A 20 -1.54 -1.25 6.73
CA LEU A 20 -2.04 -0.78 5.43
C LEU A 20 -0.90 -0.28 4.53
N ALA A 21 0.09 0.42 5.08
CA ALA A 21 1.26 0.87 4.33
C ALA A 21 2.05 -0.31 3.76
N VAL A 22 2.29 -1.33 4.59
CA VAL A 22 2.98 -2.56 4.16
C VAL A 22 2.17 -3.33 3.13
N PHE A 23 0.85 -3.41 3.31
CA PHE A 23 -0.04 -4.07 2.37
C PHE A 23 -0.05 -3.38 1.00
N LEU A 24 -0.16 -2.05 0.97
CA LEU A 24 -0.12 -1.26 -0.27
C LEU A 24 1.21 -1.41 -1.01
N ASP A 25 2.31 -1.46 -0.27
CA ASP A 25 3.64 -1.68 -0.84
C ASP A 25 3.77 -3.07 -1.49
N VAL A 26 3.29 -4.13 -0.82
CA VAL A 26 3.26 -5.49 -1.40
C VAL A 26 2.34 -5.55 -2.61
N MET A 27 1.17 -4.90 -2.57
CA MET A 27 0.25 -4.81 -3.71
C MET A 27 0.87 -4.07 -4.90
N PHE A 28 1.63 -3.01 -4.64
CA PHE A 28 2.32 -2.26 -5.69
C PHE A 28 3.41 -3.09 -6.37
N LEU A 29 4.20 -3.84 -5.59
CA LEU A 29 5.16 -4.81 -6.09
C LEU A 29 4.51 -5.94 -6.88
N MET A 30 3.37 -6.45 -6.42
CA MET A 30 2.63 -7.47 -7.16
C MET A 30 2.10 -6.91 -8.48
N ALA A 31 1.53 -5.71 -8.47
CA ALA A 31 0.98 -5.05 -9.64
C ALA A 31 2.06 -4.73 -10.68
N SER A 32 3.26 -4.31 -10.26
CA SER A 32 4.36 -3.97 -11.18
C SER A 32 4.81 -5.16 -12.03
N PHE A 33 4.68 -6.38 -11.52
CA PHE A 33 4.94 -7.61 -12.27
C PHE A 33 3.70 -8.12 -13.03
N THR A 34 2.56 -8.21 -12.34
CA THR A 34 1.37 -8.89 -12.86
C THR A 34 0.70 -8.11 -13.99
N VAL A 35 0.64 -6.77 -13.91
CA VAL A 35 0.00 -5.93 -14.93
C VAL A 35 0.66 -6.07 -16.31
N PRO A 36 1.98 -5.83 -16.49
CA PRO A 36 2.62 -5.96 -17.80
C PRO A 36 2.61 -7.41 -18.31
N THR A 37 2.71 -8.40 -17.42
CA THR A 37 2.61 -9.82 -17.78
C THR A 37 1.21 -10.16 -18.30
N PHE A 38 0.17 -9.69 -17.62
CA PHE A 38 -1.22 -9.91 -18.01
C PHE A 38 -1.56 -9.20 -19.32
N VAL A 39 -1.08 -7.95 -19.49
CA VAL A 39 -1.22 -7.21 -20.76
C VAL A 39 -0.53 -7.94 -21.89
N GLY A 40 0.70 -8.43 -21.70
CA GLY A 40 1.40 -9.24 -22.69
C GLY A 40 0.64 -10.52 -23.06
N PHE A 41 0.00 -11.16 -22.08
CA PHE A 41 -0.81 -12.35 -22.32
C PHE A 41 -2.11 -12.03 -23.07
N LEU A 42 -2.77 -10.92 -22.76
CA LEU A 42 -3.98 -10.47 -23.46
C LEU A 42 -3.71 -10.09 -24.92
N LEU A 43 -2.52 -9.55 -25.22
CA LEU A 43 -2.11 -9.18 -26.57
C LEU A 43 -1.57 -10.37 -27.39
N LYS A 44 -1.28 -11.50 -26.73
CA LYS A 44 -0.78 -12.73 -27.35
C LYS A 44 -1.58 -13.20 -28.57
N PRO A 45 -2.93 -13.21 -28.58
CA PRO A 45 -3.71 -13.65 -29.73
C PRO A 45 -3.51 -12.79 -30.98
N TRP A 46 -3.11 -11.53 -30.80
CA TRP A 46 -2.99 -10.54 -31.88
C TRP A 46 -1.56 -10.38 -32.39
N ALA A 47 -0.57 -10.50 -31.50
CA ALA A 47 0.85 -10.24 -31.81
C ALA A 47 1.77 -11.47 -31.62
N GLY A 48 1.20 -12.64 -31.31
CA GLY A 48 1.92 -13.90 -31.17
C GLY A 48 2.69 -14.05 -29.85
N ASP A 49 3.49 -15.11 -29.73
CA ASP A 49 4.20 -15.45 -28.48
C ASP A 49 5.24 -14.41 -28.05
N VAL A 50 5.80 -13.66 -28.99
CA VAL A 50 6.85 -12.66 -28.73
C VAL A 50 6.35 -11.54 -27.81
N ILE A 51 5.11 -11.09 -27.98
CA ILE A 51 4.53 -10.02 -27.13
C ILE A 51 4.33 -10.50 -25.69
N ALA A 52 4.01 -11.78 -25.49
CA ALA A 52 3.83 -12.37 -24.18
C ALA A 52 5.18 -12.45 -23.44
N VAL A 53 6.25 -12.84 -24.15
CA VAL A 53 7.62 -12.85 -23.61
C VAL A 53 8.07 -11.43 -23.26
N ILE A 54 7.82 -10.44 -24.13
CA ILE A 54 8.13 -9.03 -23.85
C ILE A 54 7.39 -8.54 -22.61
N GLY A 55 6.10 -8.87 -22.46
CA GLY A 55 5.31 -8.51 -21.28
C GLY A 55 5.91 -9.06 -19.98
N VAL A 56 6.39 -10.31 -20.00
CA VAL A 56 7.09 -10.92 -18.85
C VAL A 56 8.41 -10.19 -18.56
N VAL A 57 9.24 -9.92 -19.58
CA VAL A 57 10.53 -9.23 -19.40
C VAL A 57 10.33 -7.83 -18.82
N ILE A 58 9.35 -7.09 -19.33
CA ILE A 58 8.97 -5.77 -18.79
C ILE A 58 8.50 -5.90 -17.34
N GLY A 59 7.68 -6.91 -17.03
CA GLY A 59 7.23 -7.19 -15.66
C GLY A 59 8.38 -7.45 -14.69
N VAL A 60 9.37 -8.26 -15.08
CA VAL A 60 10.56 -8.53 -14.26
C VAL A 60 11.39 -7.26 -14.07
N ALA A 61 11.59 -6.46 -15.12
CA ALA A 61 12.32 -5.21 -15.03
C ALA A 61 11.64 -4.20 -14.09
N LEU A 62 10.33 -4.02 -14.24
CA LEU A 62 9.53 -3.14 -13.37
C LEU A 62 9.50 -3.64 -11.93
N PHE A 63 9.40 -4.95 -11.72
CA PHE A 63 9.52 -5.56 -10.40
C PHE A 63 10.86 -5.23 -9.74
N GLY A 64 11.97 -5.36 -10.48
CA GLY A 64 13.29 -5.00 -9.99
C GLY A 64 13.40 -3.54 -9.58
N VAL A 65 12.96 -2.61 -10.43
CA VAL A 65 12.99 -1.16 -10.14
C VAL A 65 12.11 -0.81 -8.95
N THR A 66 10.91 -1.38 -8.86
CA THR A 66 9.98 -1.14 -7.74
C THR A 66 10.50 -1.76 -6.44
N PHE A 67 11.13 -2.93 -6.49
CA PHE A 67 11.77 -3.56 -5.33
C PHE A 67 12.93 -2.72 -4.77
N VAL A 68 13.77 -2.16 -5.64
CA VAL A 68 14.88 -1.27 -5.21
C VAL A 68 14.33 0.00 -4.55
N ASN A 69 13.27 0.58 -5.11
CA ASN A 69 12.66 1.81 -4.59
C ASN A 69 11.65 1.59 -3.45
N ARG A 70 11.42 0.34 -3.05
CA ARG A 70 10.43 -0.08 -2.05
C ARG A 70 10.50 0.73 -0.76
N LYS A 71 11.70 0.92 -0.21
CA LYS A 71 11.89 1.66 1.06
C LYS A 71 11.47 3.13 0.94
N CYS A 72 11.71 3.75 -0.21
CA CYS A 72 11.32 5.14 -0.47
C CYS A 72 9.80 5.26 -0.58
N VAL A 73 9.16 4.33 -1.31
CA VAL A 73 7.69 4.26 -1.43
C VAL A 73 7.03 4.00 -0.08
N GLN A 74 7.59 3.11 0.72
CA GLN A 74 7.09 2.80 2.06
C GLN A 74 7.20 4.01 3.00
N ALA A 75 8.33 4.74 2.97
CA ALA A 75 8.50 5.97 3.77
C ALA A 75 7.50 7.06 3.35
N TYR A 76 7.27 7.22 2.04
CA TYR A 76 6.27 8.16 1.51
C TYR A 76 4.85 7.79 1.96
N LEU A 77 4.46 6.52 1.81
CA LEU A 77 3.16 6.00 2.24
C LEU A 77 2.97 6.17 3.75
N GLN A 78 3.97 5.80 4.55
CA GLN A 78 3.93 5.96 6.00
C GLN A 78 3.75 7.43 6.39
N THR A 79 4.46 8.37 5.76
CA THR A 79 4.30 9.80 6.07
C THR A 79 2.87 10.28 5.81
N LYS A 80 2.29 9.89 4.67
CA LYS A 80 0.92 10.27 4.29
C LYS A 80 -0.14 9.61 5.16
N LEU A 81 0.03 8.33 5.49
CA LEU A 81 -0.88 7.56 6.34
C LEU A 81 -0.77 8.00 7.81
N ARG A 82 0.42 8.40 8.27
CA ARG A 82 0.62 8.94 9.61
C ARG A 82 -0.11 10.25 9.81
N ALA A 83 0.01 11.20 8.86
CA ALA A 83 -0.76 12.45 8.90
C ALA A 83 -2.28 12.19 8.93
N LYS A 84 -2.75 11.19 8.17
CA LYS A 84 -4.16 10.76 8.19
C LYS A 84 -4.56 10.12 9.53
N SER A 85 -3.68 9.31 10.11
CA SER A 85 -3.90 8.66 11.40
C SER A 85 -4.00 9.68 12.54
N GLU A 86 -3.15 10.70 12.53
CA GLU A 86 -3.14 11.77 13.54
C GLU A 86 -4.44 12.58 13.47
N SER A 87 -4.88 12.97 12.27
CA SER A 87 -6.18 13.63 12.06
C SER A 87 -7.37 12.77 12.53
N MET A 88 -7.31 11.45 12.31
CA MET A 88 -8.35 10.52 12.73
C MET A 88 -8.35 10.34 14.26
N ILE A 89 -7.17 10.29 14.88
CA ILE A 89 -7.01 10.23 16.34
C ILE A 89 -7.52 11.51 17.00
N GLU A 90 -7.22 12.68 16.45
CA GLU A 90 -7.76 13.96 16.94
C GLU A 90 -9.30 13.98 16.86
N SER A 91 -9.85 13.50 15.75
CA SER A 91 -11.31 13.38 15.56
C SER A 91 -11.96 12.42 16.56
N VAL A 92 -11.25 11.38 17.00
CA VAL A 92 -11.74 10.45 18.04
C VAL A 92 -11.62 11.08 19.42
N ARG A 93 -10.55 11.84 19.67
CA ARG A 93 -10.28 12.51 20.95
C ARG A 93 -11.26 13.64 21.26
N THR A 94 -11.75 14.32 20.23
CA THR A 94 -12.73 15.41 20.35
C THR A 94 -14.19 14.92 20.43
N LYS A 95 -14.43 13.61 20.42
CA LYS A 95 -15.79 13.09 20.62
C LYS A 95 -16.25 13.32 22.07
N PRO A 96 -17.51 13.75 22.28
CA PRO A 96 -18.05 14.07 23.60
C PRO A 96 -17.93 12.90 24.59
N TYR A 97 -18.01 11.66 24.11
CA TYR A 97 -17.81 10.43 24.90
C TYR A 97 -16.46 10.35 25.65
N PHE A 98 -15.41 11.00 25.13
CA PHE A 98 -14.06 11.02 25.71
C PHE A 98 -13.66 12.37 26.33
N LEU A 99 -14.50 13.40 26.18
CA LEU A 99 -14.32 14.73 26.79
C LEU A 99 -14.83 14.76 28.25
N ASP A 100 -15.84 13.94 28.57
CA ASP A 100 -16.32 13.64 29.94
C ASP A 100 -15.55 12.50 30.62
#